data_AF-A0A3M1LJ58-F1
#
_entry.id   AF-A0A3M1LJ58-F1
#
_cell.length_a   1.000
_cell.length_b   1.000
_cell.length_c   1.000
_cell.angle_alpha   90.00
_cell.angle_beta   90.00
_cell.angle_gamma   90.00
#
_symmetry.space_group_name_H-M   'P 1'
#
loop_
_entity.id
_entity.type
_entity.pdbx_description
1 polymer ?
#
loop_
_entity_poly.entity_id
_entity_poly.type
_entity_poly.pdbx_seq_one_letter_code
_entity_poly.pdbx_strand_id
1 'polypeptide(L)'
;MIRGTDPPVVLQWAAVTTLDDDEWYVVHLTLADDLSQVWRYPSRTSTLRLPEELYPVAEVPEKRYLWSVTVMRQVGRDEDGAPRYEAISRSSPSRAFTWIYVPPTPTPTAP
;
A
#
# COMPACT_ATOMS: atom_id res chain seq x y z
N MET A 1 -6.69 1.53 15.92
CA MET A 1 -5.59 2.17 15.18
C MET A 1 -4.42 1.20 15.19
N ILE A 2 -3.86 0.85 14.04
CA ILE A 2 -2.73 -0.09 13.92
C ILE A 2 -1.45 0.73 13.79
N ARG A 3 -0.42 0.39 14.57
CA ARG A 3 0.91 1.02 14.53
C ARG A 3 1.94 -0.04 14.12
N GLY A 4 2.69 0.23 13.06
CA GLY A 4 3.81 -0.63 12.63
C GLY A 4 5.14 0.03 12.98
N THR A 5 6.02 -0.71 13.63
CA THR A 5 7.32 -0.22 14.11
C THR A 5 8.52 -0.83 13.38
N ASP A 6 8.32 -1.88 12.57
CA ASP A 6 9.42 -2.57 11.88
C ASP A 6 9.09 -2.71 10.38
N PRO A 7 10.00 -2.33 9.47
CA PRO A 7 9.85 -2.59 8.05
C PRO A 7 10.08 -4.09 7.74
N PRO A 8 9.26 -4.71 6.87
CA PRO A 8 8.23 -4.07 6.04
C PRO A 8 6.83 -4.09 6.68
N VAL A 9 6.06 -3.01 6.47
CA VAL A 9 4.61 -3.08 6.65
C VAL A 9 3.99 -3.89 5.51
N VAL A 10 3.27 -4.95 5.87
CA VAL A 10 2.50 -5.78 4.94
C VAL A 10 1.01 -5.53 5.16
N LEU A 11 0.33 -5.08 4.11
CA LEU A 11 -1.12 -4.95 4.08
C LEU A 11 -1.72 -6.28 3.66
N GLN A 12 -2.70 -6.76 4.42
CA GLN A 12 -3.44 -7.98 4.13
C GLN A 12 -4.94 -7.70 4.19
N TRP A 13 -5.69 -8.24 3.23
CA TRP A 13 -7.14 -8.13 3.15
C TRP A 13 -7.78 -9.50 2.88
N ALA A 14 -9.10 -9.59 3.07
CA ALA A 14 -9.85 -10.78 2.71
C ALA A 14 -10.03 -10.81 1.19
N ALA A 15 -9.66 -11.93 0.56
CA ALA A 15 -10.01 -12.18 -0.84
C ALA A 15 -11.54 -12.37 -0.92
N VAL A 16 -12.20 -11.53 -1.72
CA VAL A 16 -13.67 -11.57 -1.88
C VAL A 16 -14.10 -12.41 -3.07
N THR A 17 -13.20 -12.68 -4.01
CA THR A 17 -13.45 -13.50 -5.19
C THR A 17 -12.14 -14.08 -5.74
N THR A 18 -12.26 -15.12 -6.55
CA THR A 18 -11.21 -15.49 -7.50
C THR A 18 -11.17 -14.40 -8.58
N LEU A 19 -9.97 -13.90 -8.86
CA LEU A 19 -9.72 -12.94 -9.92
C LEU A 19 -9.57 -13.68 -11.25
N ASP A 20 -10.17 -13.16 -12.32
CA ASP A 20 -9.85 -13.59 -13.69
C ASP A 20 -8.42 -13.16 -14.10
N ASP A 21 -7.95 -13.67 -15.24
CA ASP A 21 -6.58 -13.43 -15.73
C ASP A 21 -6.29 -11.96 -16.03
N ASP A 22 -7.30 -11.14 -16.32
CA ASP A 22 -7.20 -9.71 -16.53
C ASP A 22 -7.59 -8.89 -15.29
N GLU A 23 -7.89 -9.53 -14.15
CA GLU A 23 -8.32 -8.86 -12.93
C GLU A 23 -7.22 -8.77 -11.88
N TRP A 24 -7.27 -7.68 -11.13
CA TRP A 24 -6.26 -7.30 -10.16
C TRP A 24 -6.90 -6.68 -8.93
N TYR A 25 -6.35 -6.98 -7.75
CA TYR A 25 -6.57 -6.15 -6.58
C TYR A 25 -5.70 -4.91 -6.70
N VAL A 26 -6.31 -3.74 -6.81
CA VAL A 26 -5.59 -2.46 -6.79
C VAL A 26 -5.74 -1.86 -5.40
N VAL A 27 -4.61 -1.79 -4.69
CA VAL A 27 -4.52 -1.09 -3.42
C VAL A 27 -4.32 0.39 -3.70
N HIS A 28 -5.29 1.19 -3.28
CA HIS A 28 -5.18 2.64 -3.26
C HIS A 28 -4.60 3.03 -1.91
N LEU A 29 -3.49 3.75 -1.91
CA LEU A 29 -2.83 4.25 -0.71
C LEU A 29 -2.72 5.77 -0.80
N THR A 30 -3.02 6.48 0.28
CA THR A 30 -2.84 7.94 0.40
C THR A 30 -2.26 8.31 1.74
N LEU A 31 -1.61 9.47 1.83
CA LEU A 31 -1.28 10.05 3.13
C LEU A 31 -2.55 10.65 3.74
N ALA A 32 -2.76 10.44 5.04
CA ALA A 32 -3.90 11.06 5.73
C ALA A 32 -3.78 12.59 5.76
N ASP A 33 -2.54 13.09 5.81
CA ASP A 33 -2.20 14.51 5.82
C ASP A 33 -2.10 15.13 4.42
N ASP A 34 -2.00 14.31 3.37
CA ASP A 34 -2.04 14.74 1.97
C ASP A 34 -2.83 13.76 1.10
N LEU A 35 -4.12 14.07 0.93
CA LEU A 35 -5.04 13.28 0.13
C LEU A 35 -4.84 13.45 -1.38
N SER A 36 -4.02 14.41 -1.81
CA SER A 36 -3.74 14.65 -3.24
C SER A 36 -2.81 13.58 -3.82
N GLN A 37 -1.92 13.02 -2.99
CA GLN A 37 -1.02 11.95 -3.37
C GLN A 37 -1.67 10.58 -3.22
N VAL A 38 -1.94 9.93 -4.35
CA VAL A 38 -2.53 8.59 -4.42
C VAL A 38 -1.56 7.63 -5.10
N TRP A 39 -1.09 6.64 -4.37
CA TRP A 39 -0.37 5.51 -4.95
C TRP A 39 -1.35 4.37 -5.26
N ARG A 40 -1.09 3.67 -6.38
CA ARG A 40 -1.88 2.53 -6.83
C ARG A 40 -0.96 1.35 -7.03
N TYR A 41 -1.19 0.28 -6.26
CA TYR A 41 -0.39 -0.93 -6.33
C TYR A 41 -1.28 -2.10 -6.78
N PRO A 42 -1.15 -2.55 -8.04
CA PRO A 42 -1.82 -3.76 -8.50
C PRO A 42 -1.16 -5.01 -7.87
N SER A 43 -1.97 -5.94 -7.39
CA SER A 43 -1.56 -7.22 -6.81
C SER A 43 -2.49 -8.35 -7.27
N ARG A 44 -1.90 -9.52 -7.56
CA ARG A 44 -2.64 -10.78 -7.81
C ARG A 44 -2.99 -11.53 -6.54
N THR A 45 -2.43 -11.12 -5.41
CA THR A 45 -2.63 -11.77 -4.11
C THR A 45 -3.38 -10.84 -3.18
N SER A 46 -3.93 -11.37 -2.09
CA SER A 46 -4.59 -10.57 -1.05
C SER A 46 -3.60 -9.95 -0.05
N THR A 47 -2.37 -9.72 -0.50
CA THR A 47 -1.27 -9.14 0.27
C THR A 47 -0.50 -8.12 -0.56
N LEU A 48 -0.01 -7.08 0.10
CA LEU A 48 0.89 -6.08 -0.47
C LEU A 48 1.96 -5.71 0.54
N ARG A 49 3.23 -5.88 0.16
CA ARG A 49 4.37 -5.33 0.91
C ARG A 49 4.58 -3.88 0.47
N LEU A 50 4.59 -2.95 1.42
CA LEU A 50 4.85 -1.56 1.08
C LEU A 50 6.34 -1.34 0.75
N PRO A 51 6.64 -0.55 -0.30
CA PRO A 51 8.01 -0.19 -0.66
C PRO A 51 8.69 0.64 0.45
N GLU A 52 10.03 0.55 0.51
CA GLU A 52 10.83 1.23 1.52
C GLU A 52 10.82 2.76 1.32
N GLU A 53 10.58 3.23 0.10
CA GLU A 53 10.45 4.67 -0.19
C GLU A 53 9.28 5.35 0.56
N LEU A 54 8.31 4.56 1.01
CA LEU A 54 7.20 5.04 1.85
C LEU A 54 7.55 5.05 3.34
N TYR A 55 8.66 4.45 3.75
CA TYR A 55 9.09 4.43 5.15
C TYR A 55 9.27 5.88 5.65
N PRO A 56 8.80 6.20 6.87
CA PRO A 56 9.08 7.49 7.48
C PRO A 56 10.59 7.66 7.72
N VAL A 57 11.07 8.90 7.63
CA VAL A 57 12.47 9.26 7.88
C VAL A 57 12.57 10.07 9.17
N ALA A 58 13.77 10.28 9.70
CA ALA A 58 13.93 10.98 10.99
C ALA A 58 13.27 12.38 11.03
N GLU A 59 13.24 13.10 9.91
CA GLU A 59 12.60 14.43 9.77
C GLU A 59 11.07 14.36 9.80
N VAL A 60 10.49 13.25 9.36
CA VAL A 60 9.05 12.97 9.36
C VAL A 60 8.84 11.61 10.02
N PRO A 61 8.95 11.53 11.36
CA PRO A 61 9.10 10.26 12.08
C PRO A 61 7.80 9.45 12.17
N GLU A 62 6.67 10.04 11.80
CA GLU A 62 5.38 9.37 11.76
C GLU A 62 4.68 9.72 10.44
N LYS A 63 4.19 8.70 9.73
CA LYS A 63 3.30 8.89 8.58
C LYS A 63 2.04 8.07 8.77
N ARG A 64 0.89 8.73 8.66
CA ARG A 64 -0.41 8.06 8.68
C ARG A 64 -0.88 7.83 7.25
N TYR A 65 -1.22 6.60 6.95
CA TYR A 65 -1.69 6.18 5.65
C TYR A 65 -3.14 5.73 5.71
N LEU A 66 -3.90 6.06 4.67
CA LEU A 66 -5.21 5.51 4.38
C LEU A 66 -5.07 4.56 3.21
N TRP A 67 -5.74 3.41 3.27
CA TRP A 67 -5.75 2.47 2.17
C TRP A 67 -7.10 1.80 1.98
N SER A 68 -7.40 1.46 0.74
CA SER A 68 -8.55 0.67 0.34
C SER A 68 -8.16 -0.23 -0.83
N VAL A 69 -8.97 -1.26 -1.06
CA VAL A 69 -8.75 -2.22 -2.15
C VAL A 69 -9.94 -2.17 -3.09
N THR A 70 -9.66 -2.08 -4.38
CA THR A 70 -10.65 -2.17 -5.46
C THR A 70 -10.26 -3.30 -6.39
N VAL A 71 -11.21 -4.11 -6.84
CA VAL A 71 -10.95 -5.04 -7.95
C VAL A 71 -11.06 -4.25 -9.24
N MET A 72 -9.98 -4.25 -10.01
CA MET A 72 -9.91 -3.59 -11.31
C MET A 72 -9.52 -4.57 -12.40
N ARG A 73 -10.09 -4.37 -13.59
CA ARG A 73 -9.79 -5.15 -14.79
C ARG A 73 -8.81 -4.38 -15.66
N GLN A 74 -7.77 -5.04 -16.15
CA GLN A 74 -6.81 -4.47 -17.08
C GLN A 74 -7.42 -4.49 -18.49
N VAL A 75 -7.85 -3.33 -18.98
CA VAL A 75 -8.55 -3.19 -20.28
C VAL A 75 -7.62 -2.92 -21.45
N GLY A 76 -6.32 -2.71 -21.19
CA GLY A 76 -5.33 -2.51 -22.23
C GLY A 76 -4.05 -1.89 -21.72
N ARG A 77 -3.37 -1.18 -22.62
CA ARG A 77 -2.20 -0.35 -22.32
C ARG A 77 -2.40 1.05 -22.91
N ASP A 78 -1.73 2.04 -22.33
CA ASP A 78 -1.68 3.38 -22.90
C ASP A 78 -0.61 3.50 -24.00
N GLU A 79 -0.45 4.72 -24.52
CA GLU A 79 0.49 5.03 -25.59
C GLU A 79 1.95 4.79 -25.18
N ASP A 80 2.24 4.86 -23.88
CA ASP A 80 3.54 4.58 -23.27
C ASP A 80 3.72 3.10 -22.89
N GLY A 81 2.70 2.26 -23.14
CA GLY A 81 2.70 0.84 -22.83
C GLY A 81 2.36 0.51 -21.37
N ALA A 82 1.99 1.48 -20.55
CA ALA A 82 1.59 1.25 -19.17
C ALA A 82 0.18 0.62 -19.12
N PRO A 83 -0.06 -0.35 -18.23
CA PRO A 83 -1.36 -1.02 -18.14
C PRO A 83 -2.47 -0.05 -17.72
N ARG A 84 -3.58 -0.09 -18.45
CA ARG A 84 -4.81 0.65 -18.14
C ARG A 84 -5.78 -0.25 -17.40
N TYR A 85 -6.36 0.28 -16.33
CA TYR A 85 -7.28 -0.46 -15.46
C TYR A 85 -8.62 0.27 -15.34
N GLU A 86 -9.70 -0.52 -15.31
CA GLU A 86 -11.06 -0.05 -15.04
C GLU A 86 -11.60 -0.72 -13.78
N ALA A 87 -12.28 0.04 -12.93
CA ALA A 87 -12.87 -0.49 -11.71
C ALA A 87 -14.09 -1.35 -12.03
N ILE A 88 -14.07 -2.60 -11.59
CA ILE A 88 -15.19 -3.55 -11.74
C ILE A 88 -15.90 -3.85 -10.43
N SER A 89 -15.33 -3.40 -9.30
CA SER A 89 -15.96 -3.46 -7.98
C SER A 89 -16.03 -2.07 -7.33
N ARG A 90 -16.87 -1.95 -6.30
CA ARG A 90 -16.72 -0.85 -5.33
C ARG A 90 -15.42 -1.03 -4.55
N SER A 91 -14.81 0.08 -4.14
CA SER A 91 -13.69 0.05 -3.21
C SER A 91 -14.14 -0.48 -1.85
N SER A 92 -13.24 -1.19 -1.17
CA SER A 92 -13.43 -1.58 0.22
C SER A 92 -13.55 -0.35 1.12
N PRO A 93 -14.11 -0.50 2.33
CA PRO A 93 -13.98 0.52 3.36
C PRO A 93 -12.52 0.91 3.57
N SER A 94 -12.25 2.22 3.68
CA SER A 94 -10.90 2.72 3.93
C SER A 94 -10.43 2.31 5.32
N ARG A 95 -9.18 1.85 5.39
CA ARG A 95 -8.48 1.48 6.61
C ARG A 95 -7.32 2.42 6.83
N ALA A 96 -6.90 2.60 8.08
CA ALA A 96 -5.80 3.49 8.43
C ALA A 96 -4.74 2.74 9.24
N PHE A 97 -3.48 3.03 8.95
CA PHE A 97 -2.36 2.64 9.79
C PHE A 97 -1.37 3.80 9.92
N THR A 98 -0.54 3.73 10.95
CA THR A 98 0.53 4.68 11.18
C THR A 98 1.85 3.94 11.15
N TRP A 99 2.77 4.39 10.31
CA TRP A 99 4.15 3.90 10.27
C TRP A 99 5.02 4.86 11.03
N ILE A 100 5.81 4.33 11.96
CA ILE A 100 6.71 5.12 12.81
C ILE A 100 8.15 4.77 12.42
N TYR A 101 8.97 5.80 12.20
CA TYR A 101 10.41 5.67 12.08
C TYR A 101 10.98 5.19 13.42
N VAL A 102 11.57 4.00 13.40
CA VAL A 102 12.36 3.49 14.51
C VAL A 102 13.84 3.66 14.15
N PRO A 103 14.60 4.46 14.91
CA PRO A 103 16.04 4.56 14.68
C PRO A 103 16.67 3.19 14.93
N PRO A 104 17.70 2.79 14.14
CA PRO A 104 18.42 1.56 14.42
C PRO A 104 18.95 1.64 15.85
N THR A 105 18.58 0.67 16.69
CA THR A 105 19.16 0.58 18.03
C THR A 105 20.66 0.36 17.85
N PRO A 106 21.54 1.20 18.43
CA PRO A 106 22.97 0.96 18.31
C PRO A 106 23.28 -0.41 18.90
N THR A 107 23.83 -1.31 18.09
CA THR A 107 24.36 -2.59 18.60
C THR A 107 25.41 -2.25 19.65
N PRO A 108 25.27 -2.69 20.92
CA PRO A 108 26.30 -2.45 21.91
C PRO A 108 27.59 -3.16 21.46
N THR A 109 28.60 -2.39 21.10
CA THR A 109 29.97 -2.89 20.88
C THR A 109 30.48 -3.43 22.22
N ALA A 110 30.73 -4.73 22.30
CA ALA A 110 31.31 -5.35 23.49
C ALA A 110 32.74 -4.79 23.74
N PRO A 111 33.15 -4.63 25.02
CA PRO A 111 34.44 -4.06 25.40
C PRO A 111 35.64 -4.97 25.10
#